data_AF-A0A4V1XM47-F1
#
_entry.id   AF-A0A4V1XM47-F1
#
_cell.length_a   1.000
_cell.length_b   1.000
_cell.length_c   1.000
_cell.angle_alpha   90.00
_cell.angle_beta   90.00
_cell.angle_gamma   90.00
#
_symmetry.space_group_name_H-M   'P 1'
#
loop_
_entity.id
_entity.type
_entity.pdbx_description
1 polymer ?
#
loop_
_entity_poly.entity_id
_entity_poly.type
_entity_poly.pdbx_seq_one_letter_code
_entity_poly.pdbx_strand_id
1 'polypeptide(L)'
;MRKGGNFTNSMFEELSDTQAILSAVRQLTGLPASEAESFGLEPIATMLTNRMSWLANDEFRIVLDEMDFGHTVGEVELQRHVELTGTTASIEEQKGRMMQEMDRNIALFMERYSWAFSPGDPKGKLSAYFEWKSEPR
;
A
#
# COMPACT_ATOMS: atom_id res chain seq x y z
N MET A 1 -3.81 2.42 -6.52
CA MET A 1 -5.01 3.26 -6.31
C MET A 1 -5.77 2.80 -5.08
N ARG A 2 -6.05 3.70 -4.11
CA ARG A 2 -6.77 3.33 -2.88
C ARG A 2 -8.24 3.02 -3.18
N LYS A 3 -8.74 1.91 -2.64
CA LYS A 3 -10.12 1.43 -2.84
C LYS A 3 -10.92 1.37 -1.53
N GLY A 4 -10.26 1.40 -0.38
CA GLY A 4 -10.93 1.51 0.91
C GLY A 4 -9.97 1.30 2.09
N GLY A 5 -10.55 1.01 3.26
CA GLY A 5 -9.82 0.81 4.51
C GLY A 5 -9.53 2.11 5.28
N ASN A 6 -8.75 1.99 6.35
CA ASN A 6 -8.36 3.04 7.27
C ASN A 6 -6.82 3.12 7.41
N PHE A 7 -6.31 3.81 8.44
CA PHE A 7 -4.88 3.99 8.65
C PHE A 7 -4.12 2.69 8.97
N THR A 8 -4.79 1.66 9.49
CA THR A 8 -4.16 0.41 9.94
C THR A 8 -4.42 -0.77 9.01
N ASN A 9 -5.46 -0.70 8.19
CA ASN A 9 -5.78 -1.69 7.17
C ASN A 9 -6.32 -0.97 5.93
N SER A 10 -5.60 -1.05 4.81
CA SER A 10 -5.94 -0.34 3.57
C SER A 10 -5.97 -1.29 2.38
N MET A 11 -6.87 -0.99 1.44
CA MET A 11 -7.03 -1.78 0.20
C MET A 11 -6.61 -0.96 -1.01
N PHE A 12 -5.84 -1.59 -1.90
CA PHE A 12 -5.32 -0.96 -3.11
C PHE A 12 -5.51 -1.83 -4.35
N GLU A 13 -5.71 -1.16 -5.48
CA GLU A 13 -5.55 -1.71 -6.82
C GLU A 13 -4.22 -1.22 -7.39
N GLU A 14 -3.32 -2.14 -7.74
CA GLU A 14 -2.04 -1.78 -8.37
C GLU A 14 -2.20 -1.48 -9.86
N LEU A 15 -1.56 -0.40 -10.32
CA LEU A 15 -1.50 -0.03 -11.74
C LEU A 15 -0.07 -0.23 -12.23
N SER A 16 0.11 -1.06 -13.24
CA SER A 16 1.42 -1.33 -13.86
C SER A 16 1.55 -0.77 -15.28
N ASP A 17 0.43 -0.45 -15.92
CA ASP A 17 0.42 0.12 -17.27
C ASP A 17 0.68 1.63 -17.25
N THR A 18 1.64 2.10 -18.05
CA THR A 18 2.03 3.51 -18.12
C THR A 18 0.87 4.43 -18.50
N GLN A 19 -0.02 4.02 -19.42
CA GLN A 19 -1.16 4.85 -19.82
C GLN A 19 -2.21 4.94 -18.71
N ALA A 20 -2.45 3.84 -17.99
CA ALA A 20 -3.31 3.81 -16.81
C ALA A 20 -2.76 4.71 -15.70
N ILE A 21 -1.46 4.65 -15.41
CA ILE A 21 -0.79 5.52 -14.44
C ILE A 21 -0.94 6.99 -14.87
N LEU A 22 -0.65 7.30 -16.13
CA LEU A 22 -0.76 8.65 -16.68
C LEU A 22 -2.19 9.20 -16.56
N SER A 23 -3.19 8.39 -16.91
CA SER A 23 -4.59 8.75 -16.78
C SER A 23 -4.97 9.03 -15.32
N ALA A 24 -4.50 8.19 -14.39
CA ALA A 24 -4.78 8.37 -12.96
C ALA A 24 -4.14 9.65 -12.41
N VAL A 25 -2.87 9.92 -12.74
CA VAL A 25 -2.18 11.16 -12.32
C VAL A 25 -2.86 12.39 -12.90
N ARG A 26 -3.23 12.37 -14.18
CA ARG A 26 -3.97 13.46 -14.83
C ARG A 26 -5.32 13.71 -14.17
N GLN A 27 -6.05 12.66 -13.81
CA GLN A 27 -7.33 12.78 -13.12
C GLN A 27 -7.19 13.44 -11.74
N LEU A 28 -6.09 13.18 -11.02
CA LEU A 28 -5.85 13.73 -9.69
C LEU A 28 -5.27 15.15 -9.70
N THR A 29 -4.39 15.46 -10.66
CA THR A 29 -3.62 16.71 -10.68
C THR A 29 -4.14 17.73 -11.70
N GLY A 30 -4.84 17.27 -12.74
CA GLY A 30 -5.20 18.09 -13.91
C GLY A 30 -4.01 18.48 -14.80
N LEU A 31 -2.80 18.01 -14.50
CA LEU A 31 -1.59 18.45 -15.20
C LEU A 31 -1.36 17.63 -16.47
N PRO A 32 -1.11 18.29 -17.62
CA PRO A 32 -0.63 17.60 -18.80
C PRO A 32 0.84 17.26 -18.60
N ALA A 33 1.12 16.00 -18.27
CA ALA A 33 2.49 15.50 -18.18
C ALA A 33 2.68 14.26 -19.06
N SER A 34 3.93 13.86 -19.20
CA SER A 34 4.37 12.61 -19.82
C SER A 34 5.19 11.76 -18.84
N GLU A 35 5.40 10.49 -19.17
CA GLU A 35 6.30 9.61 -18.42
C GLU A 35 7.74 10.17 -18.37
N ALA A 36 8.21 10.80 -19.46
CA ALA A 36 9.54 11.40 -19.55
C ALA A 36 9.74 12.56 -18.57
N GLU A 37 8.66 13.19 -18.10
CA GLU A 37 8.67 14.27 -17.12
C GLU A 37 8.25 13.76 -15.73
N SER A 38 8.40 12.46 -15.47
CA SER A 38 7.98 11.82 -14.22
C SER A 38 6.50 12.09 -13.87
N PHE A 39 5.65 12.14 -14.90
CA PHE A 39 4.23 12.47 -14.76
C PHE A 39 3.97 13.85 -14.12
N GLY A 40 4.96 14.75 -14.14
CA GLY A 40 4.87 16.08 -13.52
C GLY A 40 4.95 16.04 -11.99
N LEU A 41 5.44 14.93 -11.42
CA LEU A 41 5.56 14.74 -9.97
C LEU A 41 7.00 15.00 -9.51
N GLU A 42 7.14 15.71 -8.40
CA GLU A 42 8.42 15.94 -7.75
C GLU A 42 8.56 15.07 -6.49
N PRO A 43 9.77 14.57 -6.15
CA PRO A 43 10.00 13.85 -4.91
C PRO A 43 9.77 14.73 -3.68
N ILE A 44 8.89 14.29 -2.77
CA ILE A 44 8.62 14.99 -1.50
C ILE A 44 9.38 14.41 -0.30
N ALA A 45 9.93 13.21 -0.44
CA ALA A 45 10.66 12.50 0.61
C ALA A 45 11.70 11.55 -0.02
N THR A 46 12.84 11.38 0.67
CA THR A 46 13.84 10.37 0.33
C THR A 46 14.31 9.75 1.64
N MET A 47 14.14 8.43 1.75
CA MET A 47 14.51 7.66 2.93
C MET A 47 15.03 6.29 2.50
N LEU A 48 15.98 5.75 3.26
CA LEU A 48 16.41 4.36 3.10
C LEU A 48 15.60 3.46 4.04
N THR A 49 15.25 2.27 3.56
CA THR A 49 14.54 1.25 4.36
C THR A 49 15.25 -0.09 4.24
N ASN A 50 15.65 -0.65 5.38
CA ASN A 50 16.09 -2.03 5.50
C ASN A 50 14.85 -2.91 5.74
N ARG A 51 14.54 -3.77 4.78
CA ARG A 51 13.34 -4.62 4.81
C ARG A 51 13.70 -6.07 5.13
N MET A 52 13.08 -6.60 6.17
CA MET A 52 12.99 -8.04 6.40
C MET A 52 11.61 -8.53 5.98
N SER A 53 11.52 -9.67 5.30
CA SER A 53 10.24 -10.21 4.82
C SER A 53 10.14 -11.71 5.02
N TRP A 54 8.94 -12.15 5.37
CA TRP A 54 8.57 -13.55 5.56
C TRP A 54 7.26 -13.83 4.82
N LEU A 55 7.07 -15.07 4.37
CA LEU A 55 5.81 -15.55 3.81
C LEU A 55 5.18 -16.52 4.81
N ALA A 56 3.99 -16.19 5.28
CA ALA A 56 3.20 -17.02 6.19
C ALA A 56 1.99 -17.60 5.46
N ASN A 57 1.72 -18.88 5.71
CA ASN A 57 0.61 -19.63 5.09
C ASN A 57 0.60 -19.56 3.55
N ASP A 58 1.78 -19.43 2.94
CA ASP A 58 1.98 -19.32 1.49
C ASP A 58 1.28 -18.14 0.80
N GLU A 59 0.65 -17.23 1.55
CA GLU A 59 -0.16 -16.13 0.99
C GLU A 59 0.08 -14.76 1.66
N PHE A 60 0.37 -14.74 2.98
CA PHE A 60 0.54 -13.49 3.72
C PHE A 60 2.01 -13.10 3.77
N ARG A 61 2.34 -11.95 3.19
CA ARG A 61 3.67 -11.38 3.31
C ARG A 61 3.74 -10.53 4.57
N ILE A 62 4.59 -10.93 5.50
CA ILE A 62 4.92 -10.13 6.67
C ILE A 62 6.19 -9.34 6.31
N VAL A 63 6.18 -8.03 6.53
CA VAL A 63 7.35 -7.17 6.37
C VAL A 63 7.65 -6.44 7.66
N LEU A 64 8.93 -6.28 7.96
CA LEU A 64 9.43 -5.40 9.01
C LEU A 64 10.43 -4.46 8.36
N ASP A 65 10.13 -3.17 8.44
CA ASP A 65 10.90 -2.12 7.80
C ASP A 65 11.54 -1.24 8.86
N GLU A 66 12.87 -1.09 8.78
CA GLU A 66 13.66 -0.17 9.59
C GLU A 66 14.18 0.96 8.69
N MET A 67 13.89 2.20 9.06
CA MET A 67 14.33 3.39 8.32
C MET A 67 15.66 3.93 8.85
N ASP A 68 16.40 4.62 7.98
CA ASP A 68 17.67 5.29 8.31
C ASP A 68 17.57 6.43 9.35
N PHE A 69 16.35 6.81 9.75
CA PHE A 69 16.07 7.76 10.82
C PHE A 69 15.54 7.11 12.11
N GLY A 70 15.67 5.78 12.24
CA GLY A 70 15.38 5.04 13.47
C GLY A 70 13.90 4.66 13.69
N HIS A 71 13.02 4.94 12.72
CA HIS A 71 11.64 4.44 12.75
C HIS A 71 11.58 2.98 12.32
N THR A 72 10.67 2.21 12.90
CA THR A 72 10.41 0.83 12.50
C THR A 72 8.90 0.59 12.39
N VAL A 73 8.47 -0.09 11.35
CA VAL A 73 7.07 -0.46 11.16
C VAL A 73 6.97 -1.86 10.55
N GLY A 74 6.05 -2.66 11.07
CA GLY A 74 5.69 -3.96 10.52
C GLY A 74 4.35 -3.90 9.80
N GLU A 75 4.25 -4.59 8.67
CA GLU A 75 3.02 -4.67 7.88
C GLU A 75 2.73 -6.13 7.49
N VAL A 76 1.44 -6.48 7.40
CA VAL A 76 0.99 -7.76 6.85
C VAL A 76 0.23 -7.47 5.58
N GLU A 77 0.73 -7.99 4.47
CA GLU A 77 0.22 -7.74 3.13
C GLU A 77 -0.36 -9.03 2.55
N LEU A 78 -1.52 -8.92 1.89
CA LEU A 78 -2.11 -9.97 1.08
C LEU A 78 -2.27 -9.40 -0.34
N GLN A 79 -1.67 -10.07 -1.33
CA GLN A 79 -1.70 -9.64 -2.72
C GLN A 79 -2.20 -10.78 -3.61
N ARG A 80 -3.08 -10.47 -4.56
CA ARG A 80 -3.59 -11.42 -5.55
C ARG A 80 -3.44 -10.86 -6.95
N HIS A 81 -2.91 -11.67 -7.86
CA HIS A 81 -2.95 -11.43 -9.30
C HIS A 81 -4.10 -12.22 -9.89
N VAL A 82 -5.02 -11.55 -10.58
CA VAL A 82 -6.18 -12.20 -11.19
C VAL A 82 -6.41 -11.71 -12.60
N GLU A 83 -6.81 -12.63 -13.46
CA GLU A 83 -7.32 -12.33 -14.78
C GLU A 83 -8.84 -12.31 -14.71
N LEU A 84 -9.44 -11.13 -14.89
CA LEU A 84 -10.88 -10.96 -14.83
C LEU A 84 -11.44 -10.84 -16.24
N THR A 85 -12.49 -11.61 -16.53
CA THR A 85 -13.19 -11.61 -17.82
C THR A 85 -14.62 -11.13 -17.67
N GLY A 86 -15.10 -10.29 -18.57
CA GLY A 86 -16.49 -9.81 -18.57
C GLY A 86 -16.60 -8.36 -19.05
N THR A 87 -17.75 -7.75 -18.79
CA THR A 87 -17.96 -6.32 -19.00
C THR A 87 -17.24 -5.51 -17.92
N THR A 88 -16.93 -4.23 -18.18
CA THR A 88 -16.29 -3.34 -17.20
C THR A 88 -17.03 -3.30 -15.87
N ALA A 89 -18.37 -3.22 -15.88
CA ALA A 89 -19.17 -3.23 -14.67
C ALA A 89 -19.01 -4.54 -13.88
N SER A 90 -19.03 -5.68 -14.57
CA SER A 90 -18.84 -6.99 -13.94
C SER A 90 -17.43 -7.14 -13.35
N ILE A 91 -16.41 -6.61 -14.03
CA ILE A 91 -15.02 -6.63 -13.57
C ILE A 91 -14.89 -5.82 -12.27
N GLU A 92 -15.44 -4.62 -12.20
CA GLU A 92 -15.37 -3.79 -10.99
C GLU A 92 -16.11 -4.44 -9.81
N GLU A 93 -17.26 -5.08 -10.03
CA GLU A 93 -17.96 -5.87 -9.00
C GLU A 93 -17.14 -7.07 -8.52
N GLN A 94 -16.44 -7.77 -9.42
CA GLN A 94 -15.56 -8.89 -9.07
C GLN A 94 -14.37 -8.40 -8.23
N LYS A 95 -13.71 -7.30 -8.63
CA LYS A 95 -12.63 -6.68 -7.86
C LYS A 95 -13.10 -6.28 -6.46
N GLY A 96 -14.26 -5.64 -6.35
CA GLY A 96 -14.82 -5.22 -5.06
C GLY A 96 -15.04 -6.38 -4.10
N ARG A 97 -15.62 -7.49 -4.57
CA ARG A 97 -15.81 -8.70 -3.77
C ARG A 97 -14.49 -9.32 -3.32
N MET A 98 -13.51 -9.39 -4.22
CA MET A 98 -12.19 -9.93 -3.88
C MET A 98 -11.47 -9.06 -2.86
N MET A 99 -11.53 -7.74 -2.97
CA MET A 99 -10.91 -6.83 -2.01
C MET A 99 -11.53 -7.00 -0.62
N GLN A 100 -12.85 -7.14 -0.53
CA GLN A 100 -13.54 -7.42 0.74
C GLN A 100 -13.15 -8.79 1.33
N GLU A 101 -12.97 -9.80 0.49
CA GLU A 101 -12.48 -11.11 0.94
C GLU A 101 -11.05 -11.02 1.48
N MET A 102 -10.16 -10.32 0.77
CA MET A 102 -8.77 -10.11 1.21
C MET A 102 -8.69 -9.34 2.52
N ASP A 103 -9.49 -8.28 2.67
CA ASP A 103 -9.61 -7.49 3.90
C ASP A 103 -10.03 -8.36 5.09
N ARG A 104 -11.08 -9.18 4.90
CA ARG A 104 -11.53 -10.14 5.91
C ARG A 104 -10.44 -11.15 6.27
N ASN A 105 -9.69 -11.63 5.28
CA ASN A 105 -8.62 -12.61 5.50
C ASN A 105 -7.46 -12.01 6.29
N ILE A 106 -7.08 -10.75 6.04
CA ILE A 106 -6.10 -10.03 6.86
C ILE A 106 -6.62 -9.90 8.30
N ALA A 107 -7.88 -9.51 8.51
CA ALA A 107 -8.43 -9.38 9.85
C ALA A 107 -8.36 -10.71 10.65
N LEU A 108 -8.75 -11.82 10.01
CA LEU A 108 -8.67 -13.17 10.61
C LEU A 108 -7.22 -13.59 10.88
N PHE A 109 -6.30 -13.24 9.98
CA PHE A 109 -4.88 -13.51 10.18
C PHE A 109 -4.33 -12.75 11.40
N MET A 110 -4.61 -11.46 11.49
CA MET A 110 -4.18 -10.61 12.61
C MET A 110 -4.78 -11.09 13.95
N GLU A 111 -6.04 -11.54 13.95
CA GLU A 111 -6.68 -12.12 15.14
C GLU A 111 -5.97 -13.42 15.56
N ARG A 112 -5.76 -14.34 14.61
CA ARG A 112 -5.12 -15.65 14.84
C ARG A 112 -3.70 -15.53 15.36
N TYR A 113 -2.94 -14.56 14.85
CA TYR A 113 -1.55 -14.31 15.22
C TYR A 113 -1.38 -13.08 16.11
N SER A 114 -2.42 -12.70 16.86
CA SER A 114 -2.40 -11.56 17.78
C SER A 114 -1.29 -11.61 18.84
N TRP A 115 -0.74 -12.80 19.11
CA TRP A 115 0.42 -12.98 19.98
C TRP A 115 1.75 -12.50 19.35
N ALA A 116 1.83 -12.42 18.02
CA ALA A 116 3.01 -12.02 17.27
C ALA A 116 2.98 -10.54 16.84
N PHE A 117 1.78 -9.98 16.67
CA PHE A 117 1.59 -8.61 16.21
C PHE A 117 1.00 -7.75 17.33
N SER A 118 1.74 -6.76 17.79
CA SER A 118 1.27 -5.87 18.85
C SER A 118 0.10 -5.01 18.37
N PRO A 119 -1.06 -5.04 19.05
CA PRO A 119 -2.12 -4.07 18.78
C PRO A 119 -1.63 -2.67 19.17
N GLY A 120 -1.79 -1.69 18.28
CA GLY A 120 -1.32 -0.33 18.47
C GLY A 120 -1.79 0.61 17.35
N ASP A 121 -1.28 1.83 17.38
CA ASP A 121 -1.48 2.83 16.33
C ASP A 121 -0.19 2.96 15.50
N PRO A 122 0.05 2.05 14.53
CA PRO A 122 1.28 2.04 13.76
C PRO A 122 1.41 3.33 12.95
N LYS A 123 2.55 4.01 13.10
CA LYS A 123 2.88 5.20 12.30
C LYS A 123 3.50 4.77 10.98
N GLY A 124 2.87 5.16 9.88
CA GLY A 124 3.39 4.91 8.53
C GLY A 124 4.71 5.65 8.26
N LYS A 125 5.47 5.14 7.30
CA LYS A 125 6.83 5.60 6.95
C LYS A 125 6.90 7.10 6.62
N LEU A 126 6.00 7.56 5.75
CA LEU A 126 5.95 8.97 5.33
C LEU A 126 5.56 9.89 6.48
N SER A 127 4.59 9.49 7.32
CA SER A 127 4.21 10.27 8.51
C SER A 127 5.39 10.41 9.46
N ALA A 128 6.11 9.31 9.73
CA ALA A 128 7.29 9.31 10.58
C ALA A 128 8.43 10.16 9.99
N TYR A 129 8.62 10.13 8.66
CA TYR A 129 9.63 10.94 7.98
C TYR A 129 9.38 12.45 8.14
N PHE A 130 8.14 12.91 7.93
CA PHE A 130 7.83 14.34 8.07
C PHE A 130 7.96 14.83 9.51
N GLU A 131 7.58 13.99 10.48
CA GLU A 131 7.80 14.27 11.90
C GLU A 131 9.29 14.42 12.22
N TRP A 132 10.11 13.43 11.85
CA TRP A 132 11.57 13.47 12.00
C TRP A 132 12.21 14.70 11.33
N LYS A 133 11.73 15.10 10.14
CA LYS A 133 12.23 16.29 9.44
C LYS A 133 11.85 17.60 10.13
N SER A 134 10.76 17.62 10.89
CA SER A 134 10.27 18.81 11.60
C SER A 134 10.86 19.00 12.98
N GLU A 135 11.55 17.99 13.53
CA GLU A 135 12.23 18.08 14.82
C GLU A 135 13.45 19.03 14.75
N PRO A 136 13.60 19.97 15.71
CA PRO A 136 14.80 20.79 15.79
C PRO A 136 16.00 19.93 16.16
N ARG A 137 17.08 20.05 15.39
CA ARG A 137 18.36 19.37 15.63
C ARG A 137 19.24 20.11 16.63
#